data_AF-A0A2I3S3F9-F1
#
_entry.id   AF-A0A2I3S3F9-F1
#
_cell.length_a   1.000
_cell.length_b   1.000
_cell.length_c   1.000
_cell.angle_alpha   90.00
_cell.angle_beta   90.00
_cell.angle_gamma   90.00
#
_symmetry.space_group_name_H-M   'P 1'
#
loop_
_entity.id
_entity.type
_entity.pdbx_description
1 polymer ?
#
loop_
_entity_poly.entity_id
_entity_poly.type
_entity_poly.pdbx_seq_one_letter_code
_entity_poly.pdbx_strand_id
1 'polypeptide(L)'
;MTAVYLFSEALNAAQIFAIYQLGLGYKGTFKFKAESDLFLAEHHKLLLYDGKLSSAIAFTYNPRATDAQLCLESSPKDNPSIFVHSPHALMLQDVKAVLTHSIQSAMHSIGGVQVLFPLFAQLDYRQYLSDEIDLTICSTLLAFVMELLKNSIAMQEQMLACKGFLVIGYSLEKSSKSHVSRAVLELCLAFSKYLSNLQNGMPLLKQLCDHVLLNPAIWIHTPAKVIYIYILILFYYLCCFCA
;
A
#
# COMPACT_ATOMS: atom_id res chain seq x y z
N MET A 1 15.49 0.05 6.30
CA MET A 1 16.65 0.96 6.23
C MET A 1 16.52 1.98 7.33
N THR A 2 17.48 1.98 8.25
CA THR A 2 17.49 2.76 9.50
C THR A 2 18.46 3.93 9.37
N ALA A 3 18.16 5.05 10.02
CA ALA A 3 19.14 6.12 10.19
C ALA A 3 20.20 5.72 11.24
N VAL A 4 21.41 6.25 11.08
CA VAL A 4 22.54 6.08 12.00
C VAL A 4 22.77 7.40 12.68
N TYR A 5 22.80 7.40 14.02
CA TYR A 5 23.02 8.59 14.83
C TYR A 5 24.28 8.42 15.67
N LEU A 6 25.10 9.46 15.75
CA LEU A 6 26.10 9.61 16.79
C LEU A 6 25.67 10.74 17.71
N PHE A 7 25.68 10.47 19.02
CA PHE A 7 25.45 11.48 20.04
C PHE A 7 26.77 11.88 20.69
N SER A 8 26.94 13.17 20.98
CA SER A 8 28.09 13.72 21.71
C SER A 8 28.07 13.37 23.19
N GLU A 9 26.92 12.94 23.72
CA GLU A 9 26.70 12.56 25.11
C GLU A 9 26.16 11.14 25.23
N ALA A 10 26.41 10.51 26.38
CA ALA A 10 25.87 9.19 26.69
C ALA A 10 24.36 9.27 26.94
N LEU A 11 23.60 8.45 26.21
CA LEU A 11 22.15 8.35 26.38
C LEU A 11 21.81 7.57 27.65
N ASN A 12 20.81 8.04 28.39
CA ASN A 12 20.27 7.29 29.52
C ASN A 12 19.28 6.20 29.06
N ALA A 13 18.99 5.24 29.94
CA ALA A 13 18.12 4.10 29.62
C ALA A 13 16.70 4.51 29.16
N ALA A 14 16.15 5.60 29.71
CA ALA A 14 14.83 6.09 29.33
C ALA A 14 14.82 6.68 27.91
N GLN A 15 15.87 7.42 27.53
CA GLN A 15 16.06 7.93 26.17
C GLN A 15 16.24 6.80 25.16
N ILE A 16 17.08 5.81 25.49
CA ILE A 16 17.30 4.64 24.63
C ILE A 16 15.97 3.90 24.39
N PHE A 17 15.19 3.68 25.44
CA PHE A 17 13.89 3.04 25.32
C PHE A 17 12.91 3.89 24.49
N ALA A 18 12.85 5.20 24.70
CA ALA A 18 11.99 6.09 23.92
C ALA A 18 12.37 6.10 22.43
N ILE A 19 13.67 6.12 22.11
CA ILE A 19 14.17 6.01 20.72
C ILE A 19 13.78 4.66 20.11
N TYR A 20 13.93 3.56 20.87
CA TYR A 20 13.54 2.23 20.40
C TYR A 20 12.04 2.16 20.02
N GLN A 21 11.16 2.84 20.78
CA GLN A 21 9.72 2.90 20.49
C GLN A 21 9.37 3.62 19.17
N LEU A 22 10.26 4.48 18.65
CA LEU A 22 10.06 5.12 17.33
C LEU A 22 10.22 4.11 16.17
N GLY A 23 10.88 2.98 16.42
CA GLY A 23 11.06 1.90 15.46
C GLY A 23 12.08 2.21 14.37
N LEU A 24 12.33 1.20 13.54
CA LEU A 24 13.39 1.19 12.51
C LEU A 24 13.15 2.20 11.37
N GLY A 25 11.95 2.77 11.27
CA GLY A 25 11.56 3.70 10.21
C GLY A 25 11.86 5.16 10.52
N TYR A 26 12.17 5.50 11.76
CA TYR A 26 12.40 6.88 12.18
C TYR A 26 13.68 7.47 11.57
N LYS A 27 13.56 8.70 11.08
CA LYS A 27 14.56 9.41 10.26
C LYS A 27 14.68 10.89 10.62
N GLY A 28 14.02 11.31 11.70
CA GLY A 28 14.02 12.69 12.17
C GLY A 28 15.28 13.02 12.97
N THR A 29 15.32 14.23 13.52
CA THR A 29 16.42 14.75 14.35
C THR A 29 15.98 15.08 15.76
N PHE A 30 14.83 14.55 16.17
CA PHE A 30 14.22 14.74 17.49
C PHE A 30 13.92 16.20 17.82
N LYS A 31 13.69 17.05 16.81
CA LYS A 31 13.47 18.49 16.99
C LYS A 31 11.99 18.81 17.21
N PHE A 32 11.09 18.11 16.52
CA PHE A 32 9.66 18.39 16.57
C PHE A 32 8.82 17.13 16.83
N LYS A 33 7.77 17.26 17.66
CA LYS A 33 6.80 16.18 17.93
C LYS A 33 6.10 15.66 16.66
N ALA A 34 6.00 16.50 15.62
CA ALA A 34 5.40 16.17 14.34
C ALA A 34 6.31 15.29 13.44
N GLU A 35 7.54 14.99 13.86
CA GLU A 35 8.45 14.11 13.10
C GLU A 35 8.03 12.63 13.14
N SER A 36 7.08 12.26 14.00
CA SER A 36 6.56 10.90 14.10
C SER A 36 5.03 10.89 14.18
N ASP A 37 4.38 10.14 13.29
CA ASP A 37 2.93 9.88 13.33
C ASP A 37 2.53 8.82 14.38
N LEU A 38 3.50 8.34 15.17
CA LEU A 38 3.27 7.31 16.19
C LEU A 38 2.59 7.92 17.43
N PHE A 39 1.56 7.22 17.93
CA PHE A 39 0.92 7.52 19.20
C PHE A 39 1.81 7.09 20.38
N LEU A 40 2.82 7.90 20.67
CA LEU A 40 3.68 7.73 21.84
C LEU A 40 3.02 8.29 23.10
N ALA A 41 3.27 7.66 24.24
CA ALA A 41 2.91 8.19 25.54
C ALA A 41 3.61 9.54 25.80
N GLU A 42 2.96 10.44 26.54
CA GLU A 42 3.45 11.83 26.67
C GLU A 42 4.83 11.91 27.31
N HIS A 43 5.15 11.03 28.25
CA HIS A 43 6.48 10.96 28.86
C HIS A 43 7.59 10.61 27.85
N HIS A 44 7.33 9.73 26.88
CA HIS A 44 8.28 9.45 25.80
C HIS A 44 8.45 10.66 24.89
N LYS A 45 7.37 11.39 24.57
CA LYS A 45 7.46 12.61 23.76
C LYS A 45 8.31 13.69 24.43
N LEU A 46 8.22 13.82 25.75
CA LEU A 46 9.07 14.74 26.50
C LEU A 46 10.54 14.33 26.43
N LEU A 47 10.85 13.04 26.64
CA LEU A 47 12.23 12.55 26.54
C LEU A 47 12.83 12.67 25.14
N LEU A 48 11.99 12.58 24.10
CA LEU A 48 12.43 12.66 22.71
C LEU A 48 12.59 14.10 22.23
N TYR A 49 11.61 14.96 22.53
CA TYR A 49 11.43 16.26 21.89
C TYR A 49 11.60 17.45 22.85
N ASP A 50 12.28 17.27 23.99
CA ASP A 50 12.69 18.39 24.87
C ASP A 50 13.88 19.19 24.31
N GLY A 51 14.40 18.79 23.15
CA GLY A 51 15.51 19.43 22.46
C GLY A 51 16.89 18.89 22.86
N LYS A 52 17.02 18.18 24.00
CA LYS A 52 18.32 17.68 24.48
C LYS A 52 18.92 16.64 23.54
N LEU A 53 18.10 15.69 23.09
CA LEU A 53 18.54 14.69 22.12
C LEU A 53 18.97 15.34 20.81
N SER A 54 18.16 16.29 20.31
CA SER A 54 18.46 17.01 19.07
C SER A 54 19.79 17.76 19.16
N SER A 55 20.03 18.50 20.26
CA SER A 55 21.29 19.23 20.49
C SER A 55 22.49 18.32 20.71
N ALA A 56 22.26 17.10 21.19
CA ALA A 56 23.33 16.12 21.42
C ALA A 56 23.71 15.34 20.15
N ILE A 57 23.03 15.51 19.00
CA ILE A 57 23.43 14.85 17.75
C ILE A 57 24.75 15.46 17.26
N ALA A 58 25.78 14.62 17.17
CA ALA A 58 27.06 14.97 16.55
C ALA A 58 27.03 14.77 15.03
N PHE A 59 26.43 13.68 14.57
CA PHE A 59 26.07 13.49 13.16
C PHE A 59 24.91 12.51 13.01
N THR A 60 24.23 12.58 11.87
CA THR A 60 23.27 11.55 11.46
C THR A 60 23.31 11.30 9.96
N TYR A 61 23.31 10.02 9.59
CA TYR A 61 23.23 9.58 8.20
C TYR A 61 21.96 8.76 7.97
N ASN A 62 21.28 9.05 6.87
CA ASN A 62 20.11 8.30 6.44
C ASN A 62 20.40 7.64 5.09
N PRO A 63 20.24 6.31 4.94
CA PRO A 63 20.45 5.62 3.67
C PRO A 63 19.59 6.12 2.50
N ARG A 64 18.53 6.91 2.76
CA ARG A 64 17.75 7.58 1.72
C ARG A 64 18.27 8.96 1.31
N ALA A 65 19.10 9.59 2.13
CA ALA A 65 19.68 10.90 1.86
C ALA A 65 21.03 10.71 1.15
N THR A 66 20.98 10.33 -0.12
CA THR A 66 22.18 10.08 -0.92
C THR A 66 22.22 10.99 -2.14
N ASP A 67 23.41 11.48 -2.49
CA ASP A 67 23.67 12.18 -3.75
C ASP A 67 24.84 11.49 -4.48
N ALA A 68 24.53 10.84 -5.60
CA ALA A 68 25.44 9.95 -6.32
C ALA A 68 26.13 8.91 -5.41
N GLN A 69 27.41 9.11 -5.07
CA GLN A 69 28.20 8.23 -4.20
C GLN A 69 28.33 8.76 -2.76
N LEU A 70 27.66 9.86 -2.43
CA LEU A 70 27.72 10.46 -1.11
C LEU A 70 26.47 10.11 -0.30
N CYS A 71 26.68 9.66 0.93
CA CYS A 71 25.67 9.65 1.98
C CYS A 71 25.69 11.02 2.68
N LEU A 72 24.60 11.76 2.55
CA LEU A 72 24.47 13.10 3.08
C LEU A 72 24.31 13.05 4.61
N GLU A 73 25.05 13.93 5.26
CA GLU A 73 24.97 14.17 6.69
C GLU A 73 23.79 15.12 6.93
N SER A 74 22.95 14.81 7.92
CA SER A 74 21.65 15.49 8.12
C SER A 74 21.45 15.98 9.57
N SER A 75 22.53 16.25 10.31
CA SER A 75 22.44 16.79 11.67
C SER A 75 21.80 18.17 11.71
N PRO A 76 21.21 18.58 12.85
CA PRO A 76 20.72 19.94 13.03
C PRO A 76 21.83 20.97 12.79
N LYS A 77 21.58 21.95 11.92
CA LYS A 77 22.54 23.01 11.56
C LYS A 77 23.00 23.87 12.75
N ASP A 78 22.21 23.88 13.82
CA ASP A 78 22.47 24.64 15.04
C ASP A 78 23.55 23.96 15.92
N ASN A 79 23.87 22.69 15.66
CA ASN A 79 24.86 21.93 16.41
C ASN A 79 26.28 22.19 15.88
N PRO A 80 27.30 22.19 16.76
CA PRO A 80 28.69 22.34 16.31
C PRO A 80 29.10 21.14 15.46
N SER A 81 29.61 21.41 14.25
CA SER A 81 30.14 20.37 13.38
C SER A 81 31.42 19.78 13.96
N ILE A 82 31.50 18.45 14.03
CA ILE A 82 32.72 17.72 14.39
C ILE A 82 33.68 17.54 13.18
N PHE A 83 33.22 17.85 11.97
CA PHE A 83 33.97 17.61 10.74
C PHE A 83 34.79 18.83 10.34
N VAL A 84 36.06 18.59 10.01
CA VAL A 84 37.01 19.63 9.57
C VAL A 84 36.90 19.94 8.06
N HIS A 85 36.42 18.96 7.28
CA HIS A 85 36.27 19.07 5.83
C HIS A 85 34.82 18.77 5.42
N SER A 86 34.62 17.79 4.55
CA SER A 86 33.29 17.36 4.15
C SER A 86 32.66 16.47 5.23
N PRO A 87 31.44 16.79 5.69
CA PRO A 87 30.70 15.94 6.62
C PRO A 87 30.03 14.76 5.91
N HIS A 88 30.02 14.69 4.57
CA HIS A 88 29.33 13.62 3.85
C HIS A 88 30.18 12.34 3.79
N ALA A 89 29.55 11.18 3.99
CA ALA A 89 30.23 9.90 3.93
C ALA A 89 30.29 9.41 2.48
N LEU A 90 31.42 8.82 2.08
CA LEU A 90 31.56 8.19 0.77
C LEU A 90 31.03 6.75 0.83
N MET A 91 30.20 6.37 -0.12
CA MET A 91 29.75 4.99 -0.28
C MET A 91 30.94 4.08 -0.63
N LEU A 92 31.02 2.91 -0.01
CA LEU A 92 32.04 1.91 -0.36
C LEU A 92 31.88 1.46 -1.82
N GLN A 93 32.95 0.93 -2.40
CA GLN A 93 32.93 0.37 -3.75
C GLN A 93 31.79 -0.66 -3.88
N ASP A 94 31.11 -0.61 -5.03
CA ASP A 94 29.96 -1.45 -5.40
C ASP A 94 28.69 -1.28 -4.56
N VAL A 95 28.63 -0.33 -3.62
CA VAL A 95 27.39 0.03 -2.94
C VAL A 95 26.59 1.01 -3.79
N LYS A 96 25.30 0.71 -4.01
CA LYS A 96 24.37 1.57 -4.75
C LYS A 96 23.16 1.91 -3.91
N ALA A 97 22.69 3.15 -4.02
CA ALA A 97 21.43 3.56 -3.42
C ALA A 97 20.29 2.80 -4.11
N VAL A 98 19.52 2.02 -3.34
CA VAL A 98 18.35 1.32 -3.84
C VAL A 98 17.11 2.10 -3.42
N LEU A 99 16.44 2.70 -4.40
CA LEU A 99 15.16 3.35 -4.20
C LEU A 99 14.05 2.30 -4.25
N THR A 100 13.43 2.04 -3.10
CA THR A 100 12.21 1.22 -3.04
C THR A 100 11.02 2.11 -3.38
N HIS A 101 10.47 1.95 -4.58
CA HIS A 101 9.20 2.56 -4.93
C HIS A 101 8.04 1.76 -4.32
N SER A 102 6.93 2.43 -4.01
CA SER A 102 5.72 1.71 -3.62
C SER A 102 5.20 0.91 -4.82
N ILE A 103 4.44 -0.17 -4.56
CA ILE A 103 3.86 -0.99 -5.63
C ILE A 103 3.01 -0.11 -6.56
N GLN A 104 2.31 0.89 -6.02
CA GLN A 104 1.48 1.83 -6.78
C GLN A 104 2.32 2.71 -7.72
N SER A 105 3.48 3.21 -7.26
CA SER A 105 4.42 3.95 -8.11
C SER A 105 5.01 3.06 -9.20
N ALA A 106 5.41 1.83 -8.86
CA ALA A 106 5.92 0.87 -9.84
C ALA A 106 4.85 0.51 -10.89
N MET A 107 3.61 0.26 -10.46
CA MET A 107 2.47 0.03 -11.33
C MET A 107 2.21 1.20 -12.27
N HIS A 108 2.24 2.43 -11.75
CA HIS A 108 2.08 3.63 -12.58
C HIS A 108 3.15 3.72 -13.67
N SER A 109 4.42 3.41 -13.35
CA SER A 109 5.53 3.45 -14.30
C SER A 109 5.43 2.44 -15.44
N ILE A 110 4.78 1.30 -15.24
CA ILE A 110 4.62 0.25 -16.27
C ILE A 110 3.31 0.40 -17.09
N GLY A 111 2.52 1.45 -16.84
CA GLY A 111 1.29 1.71 -17.58
C GLY A 111 0.01 1.67 -16.74
N GLY A 112 0.11 1.58 -15.41
CA GLY A 112 -1.02 1.69 -14.47
C GLY A 112 -1.80 0.39 -14.27
N VAL A 113 -2.97 0.49 -13.64
CA VAL A 113 -3.81 -0.66 -13.26
C VAL A 113 -4.24 -1.52 -14.46
N GLN A 114 -4.36 -0.92 -15.64
CA GLN A 114 -4.78 -1.59 -16.89
C GLN A 114 -3.85 -2.72 -17.33
N VAL A 115 -2.59 -2.72 -16.89
CA VAL A 115 -1.62 -3.81 -17.15
C VAL A 115 -2.08 -5.14 -16.56
N LEU A 116 -2.97 -5.11 -15.56
CA LEU A 116 -3.52 -6.30 -14.92
C LEU A 116 -4.70 -6.91 -15.69
N PHE A 117 -5.38 -6.16 -16.56
CA PHE A 117 -6.60 -6.65 -17.24
C PHE A 117 -6.35 -7.86 -18.16
N PRO A 118 -5.25 -7.94 -18.94
CA PRO A 118 -4.94 -9.13 -19.71
C PRO A 118 -4.86 -10.42 -18.88
N LEU A 119 -4.54 -10.33 -17.59
CA LEU A 119 -4.48 -11.50 -16.71
C LEU A 119 -5.89 -12.07 -16.42
N PHE A 120 -6.91 -11.22 -16.37
CA PHE A 120 -8.31 -11.68 -16.26
C PHE A 120 -8.80 -12.36 -17.53
N ALA A 121 -8.21 -12.07 -18.70
CA ALA A 121 -8.52 -12.76 -19.94
C ALA A 121 -7.88 -14.16 -20.03
N GLN A 122 -7.02 -14.52 -19.08
CA GLN A 122 -6.25 -15.77 -19.05
C GLN A 122 -6.62 -16.67 -17.86
N LEU A 123 -7.77 -16.47 -17.23
CA LEU A 123 -8.17 -17.25 -16.05
C LEU A 123 -8.24 -18.76 -16.32
N ASP A 124 -8.71 -19.15 -17.52
CA ASP A 124 -8.82 -20.55 -17.93
C ASP A 124 -7.49 -21.18 -18.39
N TYR A 125 -6.36 -20.48 -18.20
CA TYR A 125 -5.05 -20.99 -18.58
C TYR A 125 -4.66 -22.18 -17.70
N ARG A 126 -4.28 -23.29 -18.36
CA ARG A 126 -3.84 -24.51 -17.67
C ARG A 126 -2.39 -24.40 -17.27
N GLN A 127 -2.10 -24.77 -16.02
CA GLN A 127 -0.75 -24.73 -15.50
C GLN A 127 0.13 -25.78 -16.18
N TYR A 128 1.34 -25.37 -16.60
CA TYR A 128 2.26 -26.24 -17.34
C TYR A 128 2.60 -27.55 -16.62
N LEU A 129 2.65 -27.54 -15.28
CA LEU A 129 3.08 -28.69 -14.48
C LEU A 129 1.96 -29.68 -14.16
N SER A 130 0.71 -29.24 -14.10
CA SER A 130 -0.42 -30.06 -13.64
C SER A 130 -1.51 -30.27 -14.70
N ASP A 131 -1.50 -29.51 -15.80
CA ASP A 131 -2.61 -29.38 -16.76
C ASP A 131 -3.96 -29.00 -16.11
N GLU A 132 -3.93 -28.51 -14.86
CA GLU A 132 -5.10 -28.08 -14.11
C GLU A 132 -5.31 -26.57 -14.25
N ILE A 133 -6.57 -26.16 -14.15
CA ILE A 133 -6.95 -24.74 -14.09
C ILE A 133 -6.94 -24.31 -12.62
N ASP A 134 -6.17 -23.27 -12.30
CA ASP A 134 -6.14 -22.72 -10.94
C ASP A 134 -7.28 -21.71 -10.73
N LEU A 135 -8.29 -22.17 -10.02
CA LEU A 135 -9.50 -21.40 -9.73
C LEU A 135 -9.26 -20.25 -8.73
N THR A 136 -8.12 -20.21 -8.05
CA THR A 136 -7.82 -19.18 -7.03
C THR A 136 -7.32 -17.87 -7.64
N ILE A 137 -6.77 -17.91 -8.85
CA ILE A 137 -6.16 -16.76 -9.55
C ILE A 137 -7.12 -15.58 -9.62
N CYS A 138 -8.40 -15.82 -9.94
CA CYS A 138 -9.40 -14.76 -10.03
C CYS A 138 -9.54 -13.99 -8.71
N SER A 139 -9.62 -14.70 -7.57
CA SER A 139 -9.72 -14.07 -6.26
C SER A 139 -8.44 -13.33 -5.87
N THR A 140 -7.27 -13.89 -6.19
CA THR A 140 -5.97 -13.27 -5.91
C THR A 140 -5.77 -11.99 -6.71
N LEU A 141 -6.05 -12.00 -8.02
CA LEU A 141 -5.96 -10.81 -8.88
C LEU A 141 -6.92 -9.72 -8.42
N LEU A 142 -8.17 -10.10 -8.10
CA LEU A 142 -9.16 -9.14 -7.64
C LEU A 142 -8.78 -8.52 -6.29
N ALA A 143 -8.31 -9.33 -5.34
CA ALA A 143 -7.80 -8.85 -4.05
C ALA A 143 -6.63 -7.88 -4.24
N PHE A 144 -5.69 -8.20 -5.14
CA PHE A 144 -4.56 -7.33 -5.45
C PHE A 144 -5.01 -6.00 -6.05
N VAL A 145 -5.92 -6.02 -7.04
CA VAL A 145 -6.50 -4.79 -7.63
C VAL A 145 -7.18 -3.95 -6.54
N MET A 146 -8.03 -4.55 -5.71
CA MET A 146 -8.74 -3.84 -4.64
C MET A 146 -7.78 -3.22 -3.63
N GLU A 147 -6.70 -3.91 -3.27
CA GLU A 147 -5.69 -3.40 -2.34
C GLU A 147 -4.87 -2.26 -2.96
N LEU A 148 -4.55 -2.33 -4.25
CA LEU A 148 -3.93 -1.20 -4.97
C LEU A 148 -4.83 0.04 -4.94
N LEU A 149 -6.13 -0.14 -5.17
CA LEU A 149 -7.10 0.95 -5.19
C LEU A 149 -7.32 1.56 -3.81
N LYS A 150 -7.38 0.76 -2.74
CA LYS A 150 -7.52 1.28 -1.36
C LYS A 150 -6.40 2.23 -0.95
N ASN A 151 -5.20 2.01 -1.50
CA ASN A 151 -3.98 2.69 -1.10
C ASN A 151 -3.55 3.80 -2.08
N SER A 152 -4.31 4.08 -3.15
CA SER A 152 -3.95 5.12 -4.12
C SER A 152 -5.14 5.72 -4.86
N ILE A 153 -5.35 7.02 -4.65
CA ILE A 153 -6.37 7.82 -5.37
C ILE A 153 -6.06 7.86 -6.88
N ALA A 154 -4.78 8.00 -7.26
CA ALA A 154 -4.39 7.98 -8.68
C ALA A 154 -4.77 6.66 -9.36
N MET A 155 -4.64 5.52 -8.67
CA MET A 155 -5.10 4.22 -9.20
C MET A 155 -6.63 4.15 -9.30
N GLN A 156 -7.37 4.73 -8.35
CA GLN A 156 -8.83 4.83 -8.42
C GLN A 156 -9.29 5.64 -9.63
N GLU A 157 -8.66 6.79 -9.89
CA GLU A 157 -8.95 7.64 -11.05
C GLU A 157 -8.62 6.94 -12.36
N GLN A 158 -7.48 6.25 -12.44
CA GLN A 158 -7.13 5.45 -13.62
C GLN A 158 -8.15 4.33 -13.86
N MET A 159 -8.54 3.59 -12.81
CA MET A 159 -9.54 2.53 -12.88
C MET A 159 -10.88 3.06 -13.40
N LEU A 160 -11.30 4.25 -12.96
CA LEU A 160 -12.52 4.90 -13.43
C LEU A 160 -12.41 5.32 -14.89
N ALA A 161 -11.31 5.97 -15.27
CA ALA A 161 -11.06 6.50 -16.61
C ALA A 161 -11.02 5.39 -17.67
N CYS A 162 -10.41 4.25 -17.36
CA CYS A 162 -10.34 3.10 -18.27
C CYS A 162 -11.57 2.16 -18.17
N LYS A 163 -12.59 2.52 -17.37
CA LYS A 163 -13.75 1.65 -17.08
C LYS A 163 -13.33 0.24 -16.62
N GLY A 164 -12.37 0.15 -15.71
CA GLY A 164 -11.69 -1.11 -15.40
C GLY A 164 -12.63 -2.21 -14.91
N PHE A 165 -13.67 -1.88 -14.12
CA PHE A 165 -14.64 -2.90 -13.69
C PHE A 165 -15.51 -3.44 -14.82
N LEU A 166 -15.74 -2.67 -15.89
CA LEU A 166 -16.37 -3.17 -17.11
C LEU A 166 -15.48 -4.22 -17.80
N VAL A 167 -14.19 -3.94 -17.92
CA VAL A 167 -13.22 -4.87 -18.54
C VAL A 167 -13.08 -6.15 -17.72
N ILE A 168 -13.00 -6.03 -16.39
CA ILE A 168 -12.98 -7.19 -15.48
C ILE A 168 -14.29 -7.97 -15.59
N GLY A 169 -15.44 -7.30 -15.51
CA GLY A 169 -16.75 -7.93 -15.62
C GLY A 169 -16.90 -8.73 -16.92
N TYR A 170 -16.53 -8.14 -18.06
CA TYR A 170 -16.52 -8.81 -19.36
C TYR A 170 -15.59 -10.04 -19.38
N SER A 171 -14.42 -9.96 -18.75
CA SER A 171 -13.49 -11.10 -18.68
C SER A 171 -14.05 -12.24 -17.82
N LEU A 172 -14.78 -11.92 -16.74
CA LEU A 172 -15.51 -12.90 -15.91
C LEU A 172 -16.73 -13.49 -16.63
N GLU A 173 -17.36 -12.74 -17.54
CA GLU A 173 -18.41 -13.27 -18.40
C GLU A 173 -17.87 -14.34 -19.35
N LYS A 174 -16.67 -14.13 -19.90
CA LYS A 174 -16.06 -15.02 -20.90
C LYS A 174 -15.32 -16.23 -20.33
N SER A 175 -14.86 -16.15 -19.08
CA SER A 175 -14.13 -17.24 -18.43
C SER A 175 -15.04 -18.30 -17.80
N SER A 176 -14.47 -19.44 -17.43
CA SER A 176 -15.18 -20.50 -16.71
C SER A 176 -15.79 -19.99 -15.40
N LYS A 177 -17.06 -20.35 -15.16
CA LYS A 177 -17.82 -19.94 -13.97
C LYS A 177 -17.32 -20.57 -12.67
N SER A 178 -16.42 -21.54 -12.79
CA SER A 178 -15.68 -22.12 -11.67
C SER A 178 -14.75 -21.10 -10.98
N HIS A 179 -14.30 -20.06 -11.68
CA HIS A 179 -13.51 -18.97 -11.11
C HIS A 179 -14.33 -18.01 -10.23
N VAL A 180 -15.64 -17.93 -10.48
CA VAL A 180 -16.55 -17.05 -9.72
C VAL A 180 -16.95 -17.76 -8.42
N SER A 181 -16.01 -17.75 -7.47
CA SER A 181 -16.14 -18.39 -6.18
C SER A 181 -16.78 -17.49 -5.13
N ARG A 182 -17.08 -18.07 -3.96
CA ARG A 182 -17.51 -17.31 -2.78
C ARG A 182 -16.51 -16.22 -2.38
N ALA A 183 -15.21 -16.47 -2.53
CA ALA A 183 -14.17 -15.50 -2.20
C ALA A 183 -14.23 -14.26 -3.11
N VAL A 184 -14.52 -14.45 -4.41
CA VAL A 184 -14.70 -13.34 -5.36
C VAL A 184 -15.88 -12.46 -4.93
N LEU A 185 -17.00 -13.07 -4.55
CA LEU A 185 -18.17 -12.34 -4.05
C LEU A 185 -17.85 -11.56 -2.76
N GLU A 186 -17.24 -12.21 -1.78
CA GLU A 186 -16.86 -11.59 -0.50
C GLU A 186 -15.89 -10.42 -0.70
N LEU A 187 -14.93 -10.53 -1.63
CA LEU A 187 -14.03 -9.45 -2.02
C LEU A 187 -14.79 -8.26 -2.61
N CYS A 188 -15.68 -8.50 -3.57
CA CYS A 188 -16.50 -7.45 -4.17
C CYS A 188 -17.35 -6.71 -3.14
N LEU A 189 -17.94 -7.42 -2.18
CA LEU A 189 -18.78 -6.83 -1.13
C LEU A 189 -17.96 -6.06 -0.09
N ALA A 190 -16.82 -6.61 0.32
CA ALA A 190 -15.92 -5.91 1.22
C ALA A 190 -15.41 -4.60 0.59
N PHE A 191 -15.09 -4.64 -0.70
CA PHE A 191 -14.64 -3.44 -1.42
C PHE A 191 -15.77 -2.45 -1.69
N SER A 192 -16.99 -2.90 -1.98
CA SER A 192 -18.14 -2.00 -2.12
C SER A 192 -18.45 -1.25 -0.82
N LYS A 193 -18.38 -1.93 0.33
CA LYS A 193 -18.49 -1.32 1.66
C LYS A 193 -17.35 -0.34 1.96
N TYR A 194 -16.14 -0.61 1.46
CA TYR A 194 -15.03 0.34 1.57
C TYR A 194 -15.33 1.61 0.76
N LEU A 195 -15.74 1.46 -0.51
CA LEU A 195 -16.01 2.58 -1.41
C LEU A 195 -17.18 3.45 -0.95
N SER A 196 -18.19 2.87 -0.30
CA SER A 196 -19.31 3.65 0.22
C SER A 196 -18.95 4.60 1.34
N ASN A 197 -17.90 4.27 2.10
CA ASN A 197 -17.42 5.11 3.20
C ASN A 197 -16.38 6.14 2.72
N LEU A 198 -16.04 6.13 1.42
CA LEU A 198 -15.06 7.03 0.83
C LEU A 198 -15.78 8.22 0.17
N GLN A 199 -15.34 9.45 0.48
CA GLN A 199 -15.98 10.69 -0.01
C GLN A 199 -16.17 10.73 -1.54
N ASN A 200 -15.20 10.21 -2.31
CA ASN A 200 -15.24 10.16 -3.77
C ASN A 200 -15.39 8.73 -4.33
N GLY A 201 -15.84 7.76 -3.51
CA GLY A 201 -15.91 6.35 -3.91
C GLY A 201 -17.11 5.99 -4.78
N MET A 202 -18.16 6.83 -4.81
CA MET A 202 -19.44 6.54 -5.48
C MET A 202 -19.33 6.21 -6.99
N PRO A 203 -18.54 6.92 -7.82
CA PRO A 203 -18.40 6.58 -9.24
C PRO A 203 -17.82 5.19 -9.46
N LEU A 204 -16.83 4.81 -8.65
CA LEU A 204 -16.17 3.52 -8.74
C LEU A 204 -17.05 2.40 -8.19
N LEU A 205 -17.79 2.68 -7.10
CA LEU A 205 -18.80 1.78 -6.54
C LEU A 205 -19.87 1.48 -7.59
N LYS A 206 -20.35 2.49 -8.31
CA LYS A 206 -21.32 2.32 -9.38
C LYS A 206 -20.79 1.39 -10.48
N GLN A 207 -19.55 1.58 -10.95
CA GLN A 207 -18.97 0.68 -11.96
C GLN A 207 -18.82 -0.76 -11.46
N LEU A 208 -18.41 -0.96 -10.20
CA LEU A 208 -18.32 -2.29 -9.60
C LEU A 208 -19.71 -2.96 -9.53
N CYS A 209 -20.73 -2.21 -9.13
CA CYS A 209 -22.10 -2.69 -9.08
C CYS A 209 -22.62 -3.04 -10.48
N ASP A 210 -22.61 -2.09 -11.41
CA ASP A 210 -23.22 -2.23 -12.73
C ASP A 210 -22.56 -3.35 -13.56
N HIS A 211 -21.24 -3.53 -13.44
CA HIS A 211 -20.49 -4.43 -14.32
C HIS A 211 -20.10 -5.76 -13.70
N VAL A 212 -20.10 -5.87 -12.36
CA VAL A 212 -19.71 -7.10 -11.66
C VAL A 212 -20.85 -7.62 -10.78
N LEU A 213 -21.27 -6.87 -9.76
CA LEU A 213 -22.21 -7.38 -8.75
C LEU A 213 -23.65 -7.50 -9.26
N LEU A 214 -24.13 -6.62 -10.13
CA LEU A 214 -25.50 -6.63 -10.66
C LEU A 214 -25.58 -7.25 -12.06
N ASN A 215 -24.49 -7.84 -12.54
CA ASN A 215 -24.40 -8.40 -13.88
C ASN A 215 -24.77 -9.90 -13.87
N PRO A 216 -26.00 -10.28 -14.30
CA PRO A 216 -26.47 -11.66 -14.20
C PRO A 216 -25.66 -12.65 -15.05
N ALA A 217 -25.01 -12.19 -16.13
CA ALA A 217 -24.21 -13.04 -17.01
C ALA A 217 -22.98 -13.64 -16.31
N ILE A 218 -22.51 -13.00 -15.23
CA ILE A 218 -21.42 -13.51 -14.39
C ILE A 218 -21.93 -14.60 -13.44
N TRP A 219 -23.11 -14.41 -12.83
CA TRP A 219 -23.54 -15.20 -11.67
C TRP A 219 -24.50 -16.37 -11.99
N ILE A 220 -25.28 -16.30 -13.08
CA ILE A 220 -26.39 -17.24 -13.35
C ILE A 220 -25.97 -18.71 -13.49
N HIS A 221 -24.72 -18.97 -13.89
CA HIS A 221 -24.15 -20.31 -14.10
C HIS A 221 -23.08 -20.68 -13.05
N THR A 222 -23.03 -19.96 -11.93
CA THR A 222 -22.12 -20.29 -10.83
C THR A 222 -22.66 -21.46 -9.99
N PRO A 223 -21.83 -22.13 -9.17
CA PRO A 223 -22.30 -23.21 -8.31
C PRO A 223 -23.47 -22.77 -7.42
N ALA A 224 -24.47 -23.64 -7.22
CA ALA A 224 -25.72 -23.29 -6.51
C ALA A 224 -25.53 -22.65 -5.13
N LYS A 225 -24.46 -23.04 -4.40
CA LYS A 225 -24.09 -22.44 -3.11
C LYS A 225 -23.74 -20.95 -3.24
N VAL A 226 -23.06 -20.56 -4.32
CA VAL A 226 -22.69 -19.18 -4.61
C VAL A 226 -23.91 -18.38 -5.06
N ILE A 227 -24.77 -18.95 -5.91
CA ILE A 227 -26.02 -18.31 -6.37
C ILE A 227 -26.94 -17.95 -5.20
N TYR A 228 -27.14 -18.87 -4.24
CA TYR A 228 -28.01 -18.60 -3.09
C TYR A 228 -27.51 -17.43 -2.24
N ILE A 229 -26.20 -17.42 -1.95
CA ILE A 229 -25.56 -16.34 -1.19
C ILE A 229 -25.62 -15.03 -1.98
N TYR A 230 -25.34 -15.09 -3.29
CA TYR A 230 -25.43 -13.94 -4.18
C TYR A 230 -26.82 -13.31 -4.16
N ILE A 231 -27.90 -14.09 -4.36
CA ILE A 231 -29.27 -13.59 -4.36
C ILE A 231 -29.62 -12.96 -3.00
N LEU A 232 -29.29 -13.62 -1.90
CA LEU A 232 -29.56 -13.12 -0.56
C LEU A 232 -28.86 -11.78 -0.29
N ILE A 233 -27.61 -11.67 -0.73
CA ILE A 233 -26.82 -10.45 -0.56
C ILE A 233 -27.28 -9.36 -1.52
N LEU A 234 -27.63 -9.69 -2.76
CA LEU A 234 -28.19 -8.73 -3.71
C LEU A 234 -29.45 -8.08 -3.14
N PHE A 235 -30.34 -8.89 -2.57
CA PHE A 235 -31.58 -8.42 -1.97
C PHE A 235 -31.30 -7.48 -0.78
N TYR A 236 -30.34 -7.85 0.07
CA TYR A 236 -29.91 -7.01 1.19
C TYR A 236 -29.25 -5.70 0.71
N TYR A 237 -28.36 -5.76 -0.28
CA TYR A 237 -27.66 -4.60 -0.83
C TYR A 237 -28.61 -3.64 -1.55
N LEU A 238 -29.54 -4.14 -2.37
CA LEU A 238 -30.56 -3.29 -3.00
C LEU A 238 -31.43 -2.61 -1.94
N CYS A 239 -31.81 -3.30 -0.86
CA CYS A 239 -32.57 -2.69 0.22
C CYS A 239 -31.79 -1.61 0.99
N CYS A 240 -30.47 -1.73 1.12
CA CYS A 240 -29.66 -0.78 1.89
C CYS A 240 -29.07 0.39 1.08
N PHE A 241 -28.87 0.25 -0.24
CA PHE A 241 -28.23 1.27 -1.09
C PHE A 241 -29.18 2.07 -1.99
N CYS A 242 -30.40 1.58 -2.25
CA CYS A 242 -31.41 2.31 -3.05
C CYS A 242 -32.44 3.08 -2.20
N ALA A 243 -32.23 3.18 -0.88
CA ALA A 243 -33.01 4.03 0.03
C ALA A 243 -32.18 5.26 0.43
#